data_AF-A0A482D780-F1
#
_entry.id   AF-A0A482D780-F1
#
_cell.length_a   1.000
_cell.length_b   1.000
_cell.length_c   1.000
_cell.angle_alpha   90.00
_cell.angle_beta   90.00
_cell.angle_gamma   90.00
#
_symmetry.space_group_name_H-M   'P 1'
#
loop_
_entity.id
_entity.type
_entity.pdbx_description
1 polymer ?
#
loop_
_entity_poly.entity_id
_entity_poly.type
_entity_poly.pdbx_seq_one_letter_code
_entity_poly.pdbx_strand_id
1 'polypeptide(L)'
;MNESDKSNYLSQIQTDVGLLSFMTAVTIFINGLLLTQFDSYSVLIKVPIAFLIVSMLGFLFSSLIIANTSQNVIDNKVSKSKKHTLYGYAISEYIGVYLFVLSIPLAVNVVTADLYLRVITIVGTVLGLLVYQFMGFSLIERHFPETYKIFSGLIMFFGLVLYISQLKNFYFIECSIVFLAFILIVTILAPREDFK
;
A
#
# COMPACT_ATOMS: atom_id res chain seq x y z
N MET A 1 1.59 17.29 26.30
CA MET A 1 2.17 17.67 24.99
C MET A 1 2.26 19.18 24.99
N ASN A 2 3.47 19.73 24.97
CA ASN A 2 3.68 21.17 25.01
C ASN A 2 3.32 21.80 23.64
N GLU A 3 3.34 23.14 23.51
CA GLU A 3 2.98 23.80 22.25
C GLU A 3 3.96 23.51 21.10
N SER A 4 5.25 23.33 21.41
CA SER A 4 6.27 22.96 20.43
C SER A 4 6.01 21.57 19.85
N ASP A 5 5.68 20.59 20.70
CA ASP A 5 5.34 19.22 20.31
C ASP A 5 4.10 19.21 19.40
N LYS A 6 3.09 20.04 19.72
CA LYS A 6 1.88 20.19 18.89
C LYS A 6 2.19 20.75 17.52
N SER A 7 3.00 21.80 17.46
CA SER A 7 3.41 22.41 16.19
C SER A 7 4.17 21.41 15.32
N ASN A 8 5.14 20.69 15.89
CA ASN A 8 5.90 19.65 15.17
C ASN A 8 4.99 18.52 14.66
N TYR A 9 4.06 18.05 15.48
CA TYR A 9 3.12 16.99 15.09
C TYR A 9 2.16 17.42 13.99
N LEU A 10 1.67 18.67 14.02
CA LEU A 10 0.85 19.23 12.94
C LEU A 10 1.63 19.36 11.63
N SER A 11 2.90 19.77 11.69
CA SER A 11 3.77 19.81 10.51
C SER A 11 3.97 18.42 9.91
N GLN A 12 4.15 17.39 10.74
CA GLN A 12 4.26 16.01 10.28
C GLN A 12 2.98 15.55 9.57
N ILE A 13 1.81 15.80 10.16
CA ILE A 13 0.50 15.50 9.55
C ILE A 13 0.38 16.14 8.17
N GLN A 14 0.79 17.40 8.01
CA GLN A 14 0.73 18.11 6.73
C GLN A 14 1.65 17.46 5.68
N THR A 15 2.88 17.08 6.07
CA THR A 15 3.80 16.37 5.18
C THR A 15 3.22 15.03 4.73
N ASP A 16 2.65 14.26 5.65
CA ASP A 16 2.05 12.96 5.35
C ASP A 16 0.86 13.08 4.41
N VAL A 17 -0.04 14.05 4.65
CA VAL A 17 -1.18 14.33 3.76
C VAL A 17 -0.69 14.74 2.36
N GLY A 18 0.35 15.56 2.27
CA GLY A 18 0.95 15.96 1.01
C GLY A 18 1.48 14.77 0.21
N LEU A 19 2.25 13.89 0.86
CA LEU A 19 2.79 12.68 0.24
C LEU A 19 1.67 11.74 -0.24
N LEU A 20 0.66 11.48 0.59
CA LEU A 20 -0.45 10.59 0.23
C LEU A 20 -1.31 11.16 -0.90
N SER A 21 -1.50 12.48 -0.93
CA SER A 21 -2.20 13.16 -2.03
C SER A 21 -1.42 13.06 -3.34
N PHE A 22 -0.10 13.21 -3.28
CA PHE A 22 0.77 12.99 -4.44
C PHE A 22 0.68 11.54 -4.95
N MET A 23 0.76 10.54 -4.08
CA MET A 23 0.60 9.13 -4.46
C MET A 23 -0.78 8.83 -5.03
N THR A 24 -1.83 9.48 -4.52
CA THR A 24 -3.19 9.41 -5.09
C THR A 24 -3.20 9.95 -6.53
N ALA A 25 -2.55 11.09 -6.79
CA ALA A 25 -2.47 11.65 -8.14
C ALA A 25 -1.68 10.73 -9.11
N VAL A 26 -0.57 10.15 -8.65
CA VAL A 26 0.22 9.19 -9.44
C VAL A 26 -0.59 7.95 -9.79
N THR A 27 -1.32 7.38 -8.82
CA THR A 27 -2.17 6.20 -9.06
C THR A 27 -3.36 6.51 -9.97
N ILE A 28 -4.01 7.68 -9.83
CA ILE A 28 -5.05 8.15 -10.77
C ILE A 28 -4.48 8.25 -12.19
N PHE A 29 -3.31 8.86 -12.35
CA PHE A 29 -2.68 9.03 -13.66
C PHE A 29 -2.39 7.68 -14.33
N ILE A 30 -1.78 6.74 -13.60
CA ILE A 30 -1.48 5.39 -14.12
C ILE A 30 -2.77 4.63 -14.44
N ASN A 31 -3.77 4.67 -13.56
CA ASN A 31 -5.08 4.06 -13.83
C ASN A 31 -5.72 4.64 -15.09
N GLY A 32 -5.69 5.97 -15.26
CA GLY A 32 -6.20 6.64 -16.46
C GLY A 32 -5.50 6.17 -17.73
N LEU A 33 -4.17 6.05 -17.70
CA LEU A 33 -3.40 5.52 -18.84
C LEU A 33 -3.77 4.07 -19.17
N LEU A 34 -3.96 3.21 -18.16
CA LEU A 34 -4.29 1.80 -18.39
C LEU A 34 -5.75 1.59 -18.83
N LEU A 35 -6.68 2.42 -18.33
CA LEU A 35 -8.10 2.33 -18.67
C LEU A 35 -8.42 2.84 -20.08
N THR A 36 -7.61 3.75 -20.64
CA THR A 36 -7.83 4.21 -22.02
C THR A 36 -7.57 3.13 -23.08
N GLN A 37 -6.99 1.98 -22.70
CA GLN A 37 -6.74 0.84 -23.59
C GLN A 37 -7.61 -0.39 -23.26
N PHE A 38 -8.65 -0.22 -22.41
CA PHE A 38 -9.32 -1.33 -21.71
C PHE A 38 -10.11 -2.31 -22.59
N ASP A 39 -10.58 -1.89 -23.77
CA ASP A 39 -11.42 -2.74 -24.64
C ASP A 39 -10.69 -3.96 -25.22
N SER A 40 -9.37 -4.04 -25.07
CA SER A 40 -8.52 -5.09 -25.64
C SER A 40 -8.03 -6.17 -24.65
N TYR A 41 -8.45 -6.09 -23.39
CA TYR A 41 -7.68 -6.71 -22.30
C TYR A 41 -8.27 -8.00 -21.70
N SER A 42 -7.42 -9.02 -21.57
CA SER A 42 -7.70 -10.30 -20.90
C SER A 42 -7.85 -10.13 -19.38
N VAL A 43 -8.42 -11.12 -18.68
CA VAL A 43 -8.60 -11.05 -17.21
C VAL A 43 -7.28 -10.81 -16.46
N LEU A 44 -6.15 -11.19 -17.05
CA LEU A 44 -4.81 -11.09 -16.45
C LEU A 44 -4.36 -9.65 -16.14
N ILE A 45 -4.79 -8.65 -16.92
CA ILE A 45 -4.47 -7.22 -16.68
C ILE A 45 -5.56 -6.53 -15.83
N LYS A 46 -6.77 -7.09 -15.77
CA LYS A 46 -7.86 -6.53 -14.93
C LYS A 46 -7.51 -6.59 -13.44
N VAL A 47 -6.80 -7.63 -13.00
CA VAL A 47 -6.36 -7.76 -11.60
C VAL A 47 -5.34 -6.67 -11.20
N PRO A 48 -4.23 -6.45 -11.92
CA PRO A 48 -3.33 -5.32 -11.67
C PRO A 48 -4.04 -3.96 -11.64
N ILE A 49 -4.97 -3.72 -12.57
CA ILE A 49 -5.76 -2.48 -12.60
C ILE A 49 -6.65 -2.39 -11.36
N ALA A 50 -7.29 -3.49 -10.95
CA ALA A 50 -8.09 -3.51 -9.72
C ALA A 50 -7.22 -3.19 -8.49
N PHE A 51 -5.99 -3.73 -8.41
CA PHE A 51 -5.04 -3.40 -7.34
C PHE A 51 -4.67 -1.91 -7.34
N LEU A 52 -4.43 -1.31 -8.52
CA LEU A 52 -4.17 0.12 -8.63
C LEU A 52 -5.37 0.98 -8.22
N ILE A 53 -6.60 0.58 -8.55
CA ILE A 53 -7.82 1.28 -8.12
C ILE A 53 -7.97 1.20 -6.60
N VAL A 54 -7.81 0.02 -6.02
CA VAL A 54 -7.89 -0.16 -4.56
C VAL A 54 -6.77 0.61 -3.85
N SER A 55 -5.56 0.62 -4.42
CA SER A 55 -4.43 1.41 -3.94
C SER A 55 -4.71 2.91 -3.94
N MET A 56 -5.25 3.43 -5.05
CA MET A 56 -5.68 4.82 -5.17
C MET A 56 -6.66 5.21 -4.07
N LEU A 57 -7.68 4.37 -3.82
CA LEU A 57 -8.63 4.58 -2.74
C LEU A 57 -7.94 4.50 -1.37
N GLY A 58 -6.99 3.59 -1.18
CA GLY A 58 -6.18 3.47 0.03
C GLY A 58 -5.44 4.78 0.35
N PHE A 59 -4.74 5.36 -0.63
CA PHE A 59 -4.04 6.64 -0.45
C PHE A 59 -5.01 7.80 -0.17
N LEU A 60 -6.12 7.88 -0.90
CA LEU A 60 -7.14 8.92 -0.72
C LEU A 60 -7.79 8.85 0.66
N PHE A 61 -8.23 7.67 1.10
CA PHE A 61 -8.86 7.53 2.42
C PHE A 61 -7.86 7.76 3.55
N SER A 62 -6.61 7.33 3.38
CA SER A 62 -5.56 7.60 4.36
C SER A 62 -5.28 9.10 4.51
N SER A 63 -5.20 9.84 3.40
CA SER A 63 -4.98 11.29 3.46
C SER A 63 -6.14 12.01 4.14
N LEU A 64 -7.39 11.60 3.90
CA LEU A 64 -8.57 12.15 4.59
C LEU A 64 -8.58 11.82 6.09
N ILE A 65 -8.25 10.59 6.47
CA ILE A 65 -8.17 10.18 7.88
C ILE A 65 -7.11 11.01 8.60
N ILE A 66 -5.89 11.10 8.03
CA ILE A 66 -4.77 11.84 8.61
C ILE A 66 -5.05 13.36 8.64
N ALA A 67 -5.64 13.93 7.59
CA ALA A 67 -6.05 15.34 7.59
C ALA A 67 -7.04 15.63 8.73
N ASN A 68 -8.01 14.74 8.98
CA ASN A 68 -8.96 14.86 10.07
C ASN A 68 -8.33 14.68 11.46
N THR A 69 -7.13 14.08 11.57
CA THR A 69 -6.46 13.98 12.87
C THR A 69 -5.89 15.31 13.34
N SER A 70 -5.61 16.25 12.43
CA SER A 70 -5.16 17.61 12.78
C SER A 70 -6.17 18.33 13.69
N GLN A 71 -7.47 18.23 13.40
CA GLN A 71 -8.52 18.82 14.22
C GLN A 71 -8.52 18.23 15.64
N ASN A 72 -8.30 16.92 15.78
CA ASN A 72 -8.22 16.28 17.10
C ASN A 72 -7.00 16.77 17.90
N VAL A 73 -5.90 17.18 17.25
CA VAL A 73 -4.74 17.77 17.93
C VAL A 73 -5.08 19.17 18.45
N ILE A 74 -5.75 19.98 17.62
CA ILE A 74 -6.23 21.33 17.98
C ILE A 74 -7.18 21.25 19.18
N ASP A 75 -8.10 20.27 19.18
CA ASP A 75 -9.05 19.98 20.26
C ASP A 75 -8.42 19.37 21.53
N ASN A 76 -7.09 19.23 21.61
CA ASN A 76 -6.38 18.53 22.70
C ASN A 76 -6.72 17.05 22.89
N LYS A 77 -7.34 16.38 21.90
CA LYS A 77 -7.68 14.95 21.92
C LYS A 77 -6.54 14.09 21.36
N VAL A 78 -5.35 14.23 21.94
CA VAL A 78 -4.09 13.65 21.41
C VAL A 78 -4.15 12.13 21.28
N SER A 79 -4.69 11.41 22.27
CA SER A 79 -4.81 9.94 22.22
C SER A 79 -5.66 9.47 21.03
N LYS A 80 -6.80 10.14 20.80
CA LYS A 80 -7.68 9.86 19.66
C LYS A 80 -7.00 10.19 18.33
N SER A 81 -6.24 11.29 18.27
CA SER A 81 -5.46 11.68 17.10
C SER A 81 -4.41 10.62 16.73
N LYS A 82 -3.63 10.13 17.70
CA LYS A 82 -2.64 9.07 17.49
C LYS A 82 -3.28 7.79 16.94
N LYS A 83 -4.40 7.35 17.54
CA LYS A 83 -5.15 6.19 17.07
C LYS A 83 -5.57 6.32 15.60
N HIS A 84 -6.18 7.44 15.24
CA HIS A 84 -6.63 7.65 13.86
C HIS A 84 -5.47 7.77 12.87
N THR A 85 -4.36 8.36 13.30
CA THR A 85 -3.15 8.49 12.47
C THR A 85 -2.58 7.11 12.15
N LEU A 86 -2.55 6.22 13.13
CA LEU A 86 -2.14 4.82 12.94
C LEU A 86 -3.02 4.06 11.93
N TYR A 87 -4.34 4.22 12.00
CA TYR A 87 -5.23 3.66 10.98
C TYR A 87 -4.93 4.21 9.58
N GLY A 88 -4.69 5.51 9.47
CA GLY A 88 -4.28 6.14 8.22
C GLY A 88 -2.99 5.54 7.67
N TYR A 89 -1.96 5.36 8.51
CA TYR A 89 -0.72 4.71 8.10
C TYR A 89 -0.93 3.26 7.68
N ALA A 90 -1.70 2.48 8.44
CA ALA A 90 -1.98 1.09 8.10
C ALA A 90 -2.68 0.94 6.75
N ILE A 91 -3.71 1.75 6.48
CA ILE A 91 -4.40 1.78 5.19
C ILE A 91 -3.43 2.21 4.08
N SER A 92 -2.64 3.27 4.31
CA SER A 92 -1.75 3.79 3.28
C SER A 92 -0.67 2.79 2.89
N GLU A 93 -0.12 2.04 3.84
CA GLU A 93 0.96 1.09 3.57
C GLU A 93 0.41 -0.21 3.00
N TYR A 94 -0.56 -0.84 3.69
CA TYR A 94 -1.05 -2.15 3.27
C TYR A 94 -1.92 -2.11 2.02
N ILE A 95 -2.85 -1.16 1.96
CA ILE A 95 -3.78 -1.03 0.84
C ILE A 95 -3.17 -0.14 -0.25
N GLY A 96 -2.58 0.99 0.13
CA GLY A 96 -1.95 1.91 -0.83
C GLY A 96 -0.66 1.33 -1.42
N VAL A 97 0.42 1.29 -0.63
CA VAL A 97 1.78 1.00 -1.10
C VAL A 97 1.92 -0.42 -1.63
N TYR A 98 1.54 -1.46 -0.90
CA TYR A 98 1.80 -2.84 -1.36
C TYR A 98 0.99 -3.20 -2.60
N LEU A 99 -0.29 -2.83 -2.69
CA LEU A 99 -1.07 -3.09 -3.89
C LEU A 99 -0.53 -2.30 -5.09
N PHE A 100 -0.08 -1.05 -4.88
CA PHE A 100 0.59 -0.27 -5.91
C PHE A 100 1.85 -0.96 -6.41
N VAL A 101 2.79 -1.26 -5.51
CA VAL A 101 4.09 -1.82 -5.85
C VAL A 101 3.96 -3.18 -6.53
N LEU A 102 3.03 -4.04 -6.08
CA LEU A 102 2.80 -5.35 -6.70
C LEU A 102 2.06 -5.27 -8.04
N SER A 103 1.22 -4.25 -8.25
CA SER A 103 0.51 -4.10 -9.52
C SER A 103 1.44 -3.85 -10.71
N ILE A 104 2.60 -3.19 -10.48
CA ILE A 104 3.56 -2.86 -11.53
C ILE A 104 4.16 -4.12 -12.18
N PRO A 105 4.83 -5.04 -11.47
CA PRO A 105 5.38 -6.26 -12.08
C PRO A 105 4.28 -7.13 -12.68
N LEU A 106 3.09 -7.19 -12.07
CA LEU A 106 1.97 -7.96 -12.62
C LEU A 106 1.41 -7.34 -13.92
N ALA A 107 1.35 -6.01 -14.02
CA ALA A 107 0.96 -5.33 -15.25
C ALA A 107 2.01 -5.54 -16.33
N VAL A 108 3.29 -5.28 -16.03
CA VAL A 108 4.43 -5.47 -16.95
C VAL A 108 4.45 -6.89 -17.50
N ASN A 109 4.26 -7.90 -16.66
CA ASN A 109 4.24 -9.31 -17.07
C ASN A 109 3.18 -9.63 -18.14
N VAL A 110 2.05 -8.93 -18.12
CA VAL A 110 0.96 -9.14 -19.08
C VAL A 110 1.15 -8.30 -20.34
N VAL A 111 1.60 -7.06 -20.22
CA VAL A 111 1.65 -6.12 -21.35
C VAL A 111 2.88 -6.28 -22.23
N THR A 112 4.00 -6.79 -21.69
CA THR A 112 5.22 -6.99 -22.47
C THR A 112 5.52 -8.46 -22.69
N ALA A 113 6.05 -8.83 -23.86
CA ALA A 113 6.65 -10.14 -24.10
C ALA A 113 8.15 -10.18 -23.74
N ASP A 114 8.75 -9.02 -23.44
CA ASP A 114 10.18 -8.89 -23.17
C ASP A 114 10.54 -9.51 -21.81
N LEU A 115 11.30 -10.61 -21.85
CA LEU A 115 11.76 -11.33 -20.66
C LEU A 115 12.64 -10.44 -19.76
N TYR A 116 13.49 -9.60 -20.34
CA TYR A 116 14.38 -8.73 -19.58
C TYR A 116 13.55 -7.73 -18.76
N LEU A 117 12.55 -7.08 -19.39
CA LEU A 117 11.70 -6.12 -18.70
C LEU A 117 10.87 -6.78 -17.58
N ARG A 118 10.38 -8.00 -17.81
CA ARG A 118 9.68 -8.79 -16.78
C ARG A 118 10.57 -9.09 -15.58
N VAL A 119 11.77 -9.60 -15.83
CA VAL A 119 12.73 -9.98 -14.78
C VAL A 119 13.20 -8.77 -13.99
N ILE A 120 13.59 -7.68 -14.65
CA ILE A 120 14.09 -6.50 -13.94
C ILE A 120 13.00 -5.86 -13.08
N THR A 121 11.74 -5.88 -13.53
CA THR A 121 10.63 -5.31 -12.78
C THR A 121 10.33 -6.15 -11.53
N ILE A 122 10.26 -7.48 -11.62
CA ILE A 122 10.02 -8.32 -10.43
C ILE A 122 11.20 -8.30 -9.47
N VAL A 123 12.44 -8.37 -9.97
CA VAL A 123 13.66 -8.28 -9.12
C VAL A 123 13.73 -6.92 -8.45
N GLY A 124 13.52 -5.83 -9.20
CA GLY A 124 13.49 -4.47 -8.66
C GLY A 124 12.40 -4.28 -7.61
N THR A 125 11.21 -4.84 -7.84
CA THR A 125 10.10 -4.82 -6.86
C THR A 125 10.48 -5.56 -5.57
N VAL A 126 11.01 -6.79 -5.69
CA VAL A 126 11.40 -7.59 -4.52
C VAL A 126 12.54 -6.91 -3.75
N LEU A 127 13.58 -6.45 -4.44
CA LEU A 127 14.69 -5.73 -3.80
C LEU A 127 14.23 -4.42 -3.16
N GLY A 128 13.38 -3.66 -3.85
CA GLY A 128 12.81 -2.43 -3.32
C GLY A 128 11.99 -2.68 -2.05
N LEU A 129 11.16 -3.72 -2.03
CA LEU A 129 10.43 -4.14 -0.84
C LEU A 129 11.39 -4.58 0.26
N LEU A 130 12.41 -5.41 -0.03
CA LEU A 130 13.38 -5.82 0.98
C LEU A 130 14.10 -4.62 1.60
N VAL A 131 14.57 -3.67 0.79
CA VAL A 131 15.21 -2.43 1.27
C VAL A 131 14.23 -1.62 2.13
N TYR A 132 12.99 -1.45 1.67
CA TYR A 132 11.95 -0.75 2.41
C TYR A 132 11.68 -1.39 3.79
N GLN A 133 11.68 -2.72 3.88
CA GLN A 133 11.44 -3.46 5.12
C GLN A 133 12.65 -3.50 6.07
N PHE A 134 13.87 -3.62 5.54
CA PHE A 134 15.06 -3.78 6.38
C PHE A 134 15.66 -2.46 6.86
N MET A 135 15.32 -1.34 6.21
CA MET A 135 15.86 -0.02 6.58
C MET A 135 15.04 0.75 7.60
N GLY A 136 13.97 0.19 8.18
CA GLY A 136 13.17 0.93 9.15
C GLY A 136 12.18 1.91 8.53
N PHE A 137 11.93 1.83 7.21
CA PHE A 137 11.10 2.78 6.48
C PHE A 137 9.61 2.42 6.45
N SER A 138 9.25 1.20 6.89
CA SER A 138 7.84 0.85 7.09
C SER A 138 7.20 1.78 8.13
N LEU A 139 6.06 2.38 7.78
CA LEU A 139 5.31 3.24 8.70
C LEU A 139 4.78 2.42 9.89
N ILE A 140 4.57 1.13 9.65
CA ILE A 140 4.04 0.17 10.60
C ILE A 140 5.13 -0.46 11.46
N GLU A 141 6.36 -0.64 10.95
CA GLU A 141 7.51 -1.09 11.75
C GLU A 141 7.75 -0.23 12.99
N ARG A 142 7.53 1.09 12.88
CA ARG A 142 7.63 2.03 14.01
C ARG A 142 6.67 1.71 15.16
N HIS A 143 5.60 0.98 14.87
CA HIS A 143 4.54 0.62 15.83
C HIS A 143 4.53 -0.89 16.16
N PHE A 144 4.99 -1.76 15.25
CA PHE A 144 4.91 -3.23 15.41
C PHE A 144 6.23 -3.96 15.07
N PRO A 145 7.32 -3.77 15.82
CA PRO A 145 8.68 -4.20 15.44
C PRO A 145 8.89 -5.73 15.37
N GLU A 146 8.03 -6.55 15.96
CA GLU A 146 8.17 -8.02 15.92
C GLU A 146 7.26 -8.67 14.88
N THR A 147 5.99 -8.27 14.79
CA THR A 147 4.99 -8.89 13.91
C THR A 147 5.07 -8.38 12.46
N TYR A 148 5.56 -7.15 12.23
CA TYR A 148 5.63 -6.60 10.87
C TYR A 148 6.51 -7.44 9.93
N LYS A 149 7.63 -8.01 10.43
CA LYS A 149 8.54 -8.82 9.61
C LYS A 149 7.84 -10.05 9.04
N ILE A 150 6.97 -10.67 9.83
CA ILE A 150 6.20 -11.84 9.42
C ILE A 150 5.20 -11.42 8.35
N PHE A 151 4.42 -10.36 8.58
CA PHE A 151 3.45 -9.87 7.60
C PHE A 151 4.12 -9.44 6.29
N SER A 152 5.21 -8.69 6.35
CA SER A 152 5.97 -8.28 5.17
C SER A 152 6.55 -9.47 4.41
N GLY A 153 7.08 -10.48 5.14
CA GLY A 153 7.53 -11.74 4.54
C GLY A 153 6.40 -12.47 3.81
N LEU A 154 5.22 -12.54 4.42
CA LEU A 154 4.03 -13.13 3.80
C LEU A 154 3.56 -12.33 2.58
N ILE A 155 3.57 -11.00 2.62
CA ILE A 155 3.21 -10.15 1.48
C ILE A 155 4.15 -10.40 0.30
N MET A 156 5.47 -10.47 0.53
CA MET A 156 6.44 -10.80 -0.50
C MET A 156 6.21 -12.21 -1.06
N PHE A 157 5.96 -13.20 -0.20
CA PHE A 157 5.63 -14.56 -0.61
C PHE A 157 4.37 -14.62 -1.48
N PHE A 158 3.27 -14.00 -1.06
CA PHE A 158 2.04 -13.92 -1.85
C PHE A 158 2.27 -13.17 -3.17
N GLY A 159 3.05 -12.09 -3.16
CA GLY A 159 3.42 -11.36 -4.38
C GLY A 159 4.13 -12.26 -5.41
N LEU A 160 5.07 -13.09 -4.96
CA LEU A 160 5.74 -14.08 -5.81
C LEU A 160 4.78 -15.17 -6.31
N VAL A 161 3.90 -15.68 -5.45
CA VAL A 161 2.86 -16.65 -5.84
C VAL A 161 1.91 -16.06 -6.89
N LEU A 162 1.51 -14.79 -6.74
CA LEU A 162 0.70 -14.09 -7.73
C LEU A 162 1.43 -13.94 -9.06
N TYR A 163 2.70 -13.56 -9.03
CA TYR A 163 3.50 -13.45 -10.25
C TYR A 163 3.64 -14.78 -10.98
N ILE A 164 3.93 -15.88 -10.26
CA ILE A 164 4.06 -17.22 -10.84
C ILE A 164 2.72 -17.75 -11.35
N SER A 165 1.63 -17.55 -10.59
CA SER A 165 0.28 -17.98 -11.01
C SER A 165 -0.19 -17.23 -12.25
N GLN A 166 0.16 -15.94 -12.39
CA GLN A 166 -0.10 -15.17 -13.60
C GLN A 166 0.69 -15.70 -14.81
N LEU A 167 1.98 -16.01 -14.64
CA LEU A 167 2.83 -16.58 -15.70
C LEU A 167 2.28 -17.91 -16.25
N LYS A 168 1.72 -18.75 -15.38
CA LYS A 168 1.16 -20.05 -15.76
C LYS A 168 -0.34 -20.02 -16.06
N ASN A 169 -0.99 -18.86 -15.89
CA ASN A 169 -2.44 -18.70 -15.94
C ASN A 169 -3.20 -19.73 -15.07
N PHE A 170 -2.67 -20.02 -13.88
CA PHE A 170 -3.17 -21.10 -13.01
C PHE A 170 -3.64 -20.52 -11.67
N TYR A 171 -4.94 -20.57 -11.42
CA TYR A 171 -5.60 -20.03 -10.21
C TYR A 171 -5.24 -18.56 -9.88
N PHE A 172 -4.91 -17.75 -10.88
CA PHE A 172 -4.46 -16.38 -10.66
C PHE A 172 -5.52 -15.51 -9.98
N ILE A 173 -6.79 -15.66 -10.37
CA ILE A 173 -7.92 -14.89 -9.80
C ILE A 173 -8.12 -15.28 -8.35
N GLU A 174 -8.14 -16.57 -8.05
CA GLU A 174 -8.34 -17.13 -6.72
C GLU A 174 -7.20 -16.70 -5.78
N CYS A 175 -5.95 -16.80 -6.23
CA CYS A 175 -4.80 -16.29 -5.48
C CYS A 175 -4.91 -14.78 -5.22
N SER A 176 -5.43 -14.00 -6.19
CA SER A 176 -5.59 -12.55 -6.06
C SER A 176 -6.66 -12.19 -5.02
N ILE A 177 -7.77 -12.92 -4.98
CA ILE A 177 -8.82 -12.76 -3.98
C ILE A 177 -8.28 -13.09 -2.58
N VAL A 178 -7.57 -14.22 -2.45
CA VAL A 178 -6.95 -14.63 -1.17
C VAL A 178 -5.96 -13.59 -0.69
N PHE A 179 -5.12 -13.07 -1.58
CA PHE A 179 -4.16 -12.03 -1.24
C PHE A 179 -4.85 -10.72 -0.81
N LEU A 180 -5.88 -10.29 -1.53
CA LEU A 180 -6.63 -9.08 -1.18
C LEU A 180 -7.31 -9.23 0.19
N ALA A 181 -7.92 -10.38 0.46
CA ALA A 181 -8.51 -10.68 1.77
C ALA A 181 -7.45 -10.65 2.88
N PHE A 182 -6.27 -11.23 2.65
CA PHE A 182 -5.15 -11.17 3.57
C PHE A 182 -4.71 -9.73 3.86
N ILE A 183 -4.51 -8.90 2.82
CA ILE A 183 -4.15 -7.47 2.98
C ILE A 183 -5.20 -6.71 3.80
N LEU A 184 -6.50 -6.95 3.56
CA LEU A 184 -7.57 -6.32 4.34
C LEU A 184 -7.55 -6.75 5.81
N ILE A 185 -7.35 -8.04 6.09
CA ILE A 185 -7.25 -8.56 7.45
C ILE A 185 -6.08 -7.90 8.18
N VAL A 186 -4.89 -7.90 7.56
CA VAL A 186 -3.69 -7.30 8.17
C VAL A 186 -3.88 -5.80 8.39
N THR A 187 -4.51 -5.09 7.47
CA THR A 187 -4.82 -3.65 7.62
C THR A 187 -5.70 -3.36 8.84
N ILE A 188 -6.69 -4.22 9.11
CA ILE A 188 -7.61 -4.06 10.25
C ILE A 188 -6.95 -4.47 11.56
N LEU A 189 -6.12 -5.52 11.54
CA LEU A 189 -5.48 -6.06 12.73
C LEU A 189 -4.32 -5.20 13.22
N ALA A 190 -3.51 -4.64 12.31
CA ALA A 190 -2.31 -3.90 12.68
C ALA A 190 -2.62 -2.81 13.73
N PRO A 191 -3.57 -1.89 13.55
CA PRO A 191 -3.84 -0.85 14.55
C PRO A 191 -4.45 -1.34 15.88
N ARG A 192 -4.88 -2.62 15.99
CA ARG A 192 -5.51 -3.16 17.21
C ARG A 192 -4.49 -3.67 18.23
N GLU A 193 -3.31 -4.10 17.79
CA GLU A 193 -2.28 -4.65 18.69
C GLU A 193 -1.67 -3.56 19.60
N ASP A 194 -1.76 -2.28 19.22
CA ASP A 194 -1.29 -1.11 20.00
C ASP A 194 -2.18 -0.72 21.19
N PHE A 195 -3.31 -1.40 21.42
CA PHE A 195 -4.24 -1.09 22.51
C PHE A 195 -4.21 -2.08 23.69
N LYS A 196 -3.21 -2.96 23.75
CA LYS A 196 -2.91 -3.79 24.93
C LYS A 196 -1.72 -3.22 25.68
#